data_AF-A0A1I5VCN0-F1
#
_entry.id   AF-A0A1I5VCN0-F1
#
_cell.length_a   1.000
_cell.length_b   1.000
_cell.length_c   1.000
_cell.angle_alpha   90.00
_cell.angle_beta   90.00
_cell.angle_gamma   90.00
#
_symmetry.space_group_name_H-M   'P 1'
#
loop_
_entity.id
_entity.type
_entity.pdbx_description
1 polymer ?
#
loop_
_entity_poly.entity_id
_entity_poly.type
_entity_poly.pdbx_seq_one_letter_code
_entity_poly.pdbx_strand_id
1 'polypeptide(L)' 'MIKVTSPFMQKEIITLLEKNEDPSYTYIKKQGIQLHFDTTSLNETQAADYAKQLLKKQAFAKGIALSVTAD' A
#
# COMPACT_ATOMS: atom_id res chain seq x y z
N MET A 1 11.02 -2.20 2.00
CA MET A 1 9.73 -1.79 2.57
C MET A 1 9.00 -0.88 1.58
N ILE A 2 7.69 -0.75 1.71
CA ILE A 2 6.92 0.26 1.00
C ILE A 2 6.13 1.12 1.98
N LYS A 3 5.78 2.33 1.53
CA LYS A 3 5.03 3.32 2.28
C LYS A 3 3.83 3.79 1.47
N VAL A 4 2.64 3.67 2.05
CA VAL A 4 1.39 4.16 1.46
C VAL A 4 0.94 5.39 2.23
N THR A 5 0.83 6.53 1.54
CA THR A 5 0.28 7.76 2.12
C THR A 5 -1.17 7.89 1.70
N SER A 6 -2.08 7.88 2.68
CA SER A 6 -3.50 8.15 2.45
C SER A 6 -4.18 8.75 3.69
N PRO A 7 -4.88 9.89 3.55
CA PRO A 7 -5.61 10.50 4.66
C PRO A 7 -6.88 9.72 5.05
N PHE A 8 -7.43 8.90 4.14
CA PHE A 8 -8.69 8.17 4.33
C PHE A 8 -8.52 6.70 3.94
N MET A 9 -9.53 5.87 4.21
CA MET A 9 -9.58 4.47 3.77
C MET A 9 -8.40 3.59 4.23
N GLN A 10 -7.65 4.00 5.26
CA GLN A 10 -6.44 3.31 5.71
C GLN A 10 -6.69 1.84 6.09
N LYS A 11 -7.82 1.51 6.72
CA LYS A 11 -8.18 0.12 7.06
C LYS A 11 -8.41 -0.75 5.83
N GLU A 12 -9.07 -0.22 4.80
CA GLU A 12 -9.30 -0.92 3.54
C GLU A 12 -8.00 -1.12 2.77
N ILE A 13 -7.11 -0.12 2.79
CA ILE A 13 -5.77 -0.20 2.19
C ILE A 13 -4.97 -1.34 2.84
N ILE A 14 -4.93 -1.38 4.18
CA ILE A 14 -4.22 -2.44 4.93
C ILE A 14 -4.79 -3.80 4.54
N THR A 15 -6.12 -3.96 4.65
CA THR A 15 -6.80 -5.22 4.35
C THR A 15 -6.57 -5.69 2.91
N LEU A 16 -6.53 -4.77 1.94
CA LEU A 16 -6.30 -5.13 0.55
C LEU A 16 -4.86 -5.60 0.32
N LEU A 17 -3.87 -4.89 0.87
CA LEU A 17 -2.47 -5.24 0.68
C LEU A 17 -2.10 -6.55 1.39
N GLU A 18 -2.61 -6.79 2.60
CA GLU A 18 -2.36 -8.04 3.33
C GLU A 18 -3.01 -9.27 2.66
N LYS A 19 -4.06 -9.06 1.86
CA LYS A 19 -4.68 -10.13 1.05
C LYS A 19 -3.89 -10.45 -0.22
N ASN A 20 -2.93 -9.62 -0.61
CA ASN A 20 -2.12 -9.88 -1.79
C ASN A 20 -1.02 -10.90 -1.45
N GLU A 21 -0.98 -12.01 -2.17
CA GLU A 21 -0.04 -13.10 -1.90
C GLU A 21 1.32 -12.90 -2.59
N ASP A 22 1.33 -12.33 -3.80
CA ASP A 22 2.57 -12.08 -4.56
C ASP A 22 2.54 -10.70 -5.27
N PRO A 23 3.45 -9.77 -4.92
CA PRO A 23 4.32 -9.83 -3.75
C PRO A 23 3.50 -9.70 -2.46
N SER A 24 3.88 -10.40 -1.39
CA SER A 24 3.18 -10.28 -0.10
C SER A 24 3.46 -8.93 0.55
N TYR A 25 2.47 -8.39 1.26
CA TYR A 25 2.62 -7.17 2.06
C TYR A 25 2.19 -7.43 3.50
N THR A 26 3.01 -7.02 4.47
CA THR A 26 2.70 -7.12 5.90
C THR A 26 2.65 -5.74 6.51
N TYR A 27 1.52 -5.37 7.13
CA TYR A 27 1.41 -4.07 7.78
C TYR A 27 2.28 -4.00 9.04
N ILE A 28 3.10 -2.95 9.15
CA ILE A 28 4.05 -2.78 10.25
C ILE A 28 3.56 -1.73 11.23
N LYS A 29 3.29 -0.52 10.72
CA LYS A 29 2.92 0.62 11.56
C LYS A 29 2.26 1.73 10.77
N LYS A 30 1.61 2.62 11.51
CA LYS A 30 1.03 3.88 11.02
C LYS A 30 1.77 5.06 11.62
N GLN A 31 2.11 6.03 10.79
CA GLN A 31 2.69 7.32 11.19
C GLN A 31 1.87 8.45 10.55
N GLY A 32 0.89 8.97 11.29
CA GLY A 32 -0.03 9.99 10.78
C GLY A 32 -0.90 9.47 9.62
N ILE A 33 -0.72 10.01 8.42
CA ILE A 33 -1.40 9.55 7.19
C ILE A 33 -0.59 8.50 6.41
N GLN A 34 0.56 8.09 6.92
CA GLN A 34 1.45 7.11 6.30
C GLN A 34 1.26 5.74 6.93
N LEU A 35 1.23 4.71 6.09
CA LEU A 35 1.16 3.31 6.43
C LEU A 35 2.40 2.62 5.90
N HIS A 36 3.11 1.90 6.76
CA HIS A 36 4.34 1.19 6.41
C HIS A 36 4.04 -0.30 6.26
N PHE A 37 4.52 -0.88 5.17
CA PHE A 37 4.39 -2.29 4.87
C PHE A 37 5.75 -2.90 4.57
N ASP A 38 6.02 -4.07 5.14
CA ASP A 38 7.06 -4.96 4.64
C ASP A 38 6.58 -5.68 3.40
N THR A 39 7.52 -6.06 2.54
CA THR A 39 7.24 -6.85 1.35
C THR A 39 8.31 -7.90 1.13
N THR A 40 7.92 -9.05 0.60
CA THR A 40 8.85 -10.13 0.20
C THR A 40 9.51 -9.88 -1.15
N SER A 41 9.10 -8.84 -1.89
CA SER A 41 9.70 -8.50 -3.18
C SER A 41 11.16 -8.05 -3.02
N LEU A 42 12.05 -8.60 -3.84
CA LEU A 42 13.45 -8.16 -3.96
C LEU A 42 13.57 -6.77 -4.61
N ASN A 43 12.52 -6.30 -5.29
CA ASN A 43 12.48 -4.99 -5.91
C ASN A 43 11.34 -4.16 -5.31
N GLU A 44 11.71 -3.29 -4.38
CA GLU A 44 10.78 -2.46 -3.60
C GLU A 44 10.07 -1.42 -4.47
N THR A 45 10.76 -0.89 -5.50
CA THR A 45 10.16 0.03 -6.46
C THR A 45 9.04 -0.64 -7.25
N GLN A 46 9.29 -1.85 -7.76
CA GLN A 46 8.27 -2.62 -8.47
C GLN A 46 7.10 -3.00 -7.55
N ALA A 47 7.38 -3.35 -6.30
CA ALA A 47 6.33 -3.64 -5.31
C ALA A 47 5.49 -2.38 -5.01
N ALA A 48 6.13 -1.22 -4.84
CA ALA A 48 5.43 0.05 -4.62
C ALA A 48 4.51 0.41 -5.79
N ASP A 49 4.99 0.26 -7.04
CA ASP A 49 4.17 0.49 -8.23
C ASP A 49 3.02 -0.53 -8.35
N TYR A 50 3.27 -1.80 -8.04
CA TYR A 50 2.22 -2.82 -8.01
C TYR A 50 1.14 -2.49 -6.97
N ALA A 51 1.53 -2.22 -5.72
CA ALA A 51 0.61 -1.83 -4.65
C ALA A 51 -0.20 -0.60 -5.04
N LYS A 52 0.43 0.41 -5.67
CA LYS A 52 -0.25 1.61 -6.17
C LYS A 52 -1.30 1.26 -7.22
N GLN A 53 -0.99 0.39 -8.17
CA GLN A 53 -1.94 -0.04 -9.20
C GLN A 53 -3.10 -0.85 -8.59
N LEU A 54 -2.79 -1.76 -7.66
CA LEU A 54 -3.79 -2.58 -6.96
C LEU A 54 -4.79 -1.70 -6.19
N LEU A 55 -4.28 -0.71 -5.46
CA LEU A 55 -5.09 0.25 -4.71
C LEU A 55 -5.94 1.11 -5.65
N LYS A 56 -5.37 1.64 -6.73
CA LYS A 56 -6.09 2.48 -7.71
C LYS A 56 -7.24 1.75 -8.43
N LYS A 57 -7.20 0.42 -8.51
CA LYS A 57 -8.30 -0.39 -9.08
C LYS A 57 -9.52 -0.46 -8.17
N GLN A 58 -9.37 -0.16 -6.88
CA GLN A 58 -10.48 -0.27 -5.93
C GLN A 58 -11.45 0.90 -6.02
N ALA A 59 -12.73 0.62 -5.74
CA ALA A 59 -13.77 1.64 -5.74
C ALA A 59 -13.49 2.75 -4.72
N PHE A 60 -12.95 2.41 -3.55
CA PHE A 60 -12.60 3.38 -2.50
C PHE A 60 -11.48 4.35 -2.91
N ALA A 61 -10.66 3.99 -3.90
CA ALA A 61 -9.59 4.83 -4.38
C ALA A 61 -10.08 5.94 -5.32
N LYS A 62 -11.32 5.84 -5.83
CA LYS A 62 -11.93 6.88 -6.66
C LYS A 62 -12.20 8.13 -5.81
N GLY A 63 -11.47 9.20 -6.11
CA GLY A 63 -11.66 10.50 -5.46
C GLY A 63 -10.81 10.74 -4.21
N ILE A 64 -9.88 9.83 -3.86
CA ILE A 64 -8.91 10.07 -2.78
C ILE A 64 -7.49 10.26 -3.34
N ALA A 65 -6.75 11.18 -2.75
CA ALA A 65 -5.32 11.30 -3.00
C ALA A 65 -4.59 10.16 -2.26
N LEU A 66 -3.92 9.29 -3.01
CA LEU A 66 -3.06 8.23 -2.47
C LEU A 66 -1.71 8.22 -3.19
N SER A 67 -0.63 8.01 -2.44
CA SER A 67 0.70 7.78 -3.01
C SER A 67 1.32 6.55 -2.38
N VAL A 68 2.16 5.86 -3.17
CA VAL A 68 2.95 4.72 -2.70
C VAL A 68 4.37 4.96 -3.14
N THR A 69 5.32 4.77 -2.24
CA THR A 69 6.76 4.89 -2.50
C THR A 69 7.48 3.68 -1.91
N ALA A 70 8.56 3.25 -2.56
CA ALA A 70 9.56 2.43 -1.89
C ALA A 70 10.20 3.26 -0.76
N ASP A 71 10.58 2.59 0.32
CA ASP A 71 11.38 3.20 1.39
C ASP A 71 12.88 2.99 1.12
#